data_AF-A0A5B8XY79-F1
#
_entry.id   AF-A0A5B8XY79-F1
#
_cell.length_a   1.000
_cell.length_b   1.000
_cell.length_c   1.000
_cell.angle_alpha   90.00
_cell.angle_beta   90.00
_cell.angle_gamma   90.00
#
_symmetry.space_group_name_H-M   'P 1'
#
loop_
_entity.id
_entity.type
_entity.pdbx_description
1 polymer ?
#
loop_
_entity_poly.entity_id
_entity_poly.type
_entity_poly.pdbx_seq_one_letter_code
_entity_poly.pdbx_strand_id
1 'polypeptide(L)'
;MESVPAQGPDDSDDGQIVFANAYSAYDPNTHETTLYWSPMCDTTLASLLKYNDDVWTQVDIFRHPFEFEGQKIVFGDGGMGNEGYIASVTPENDLNWSLFFTNSNPIMRAEMQNRTLLAYGETGFIARINIDNPADISVTHANSGPAGV
;
A
#
# COMPACT_ATOMS: atom_id res chain seq x y z
N MET A 1 11.03 49.44 12.20
CA MET A 1 10.50 48.48 11.21
C MET A 1 10.67 47.11 11.82
N GLU A 2 9.61 46.57 12.41
CA GLU A 2 9.62 45.19 12.89
C GLU A 2 9.49 44.27 11.67
N SER A 3 10.43 43.33 11.53
CA SER A 3 10.39 42.31 10.51
C SER A 3 9.23 41.35 10.78
N VAL A 4 8.29 41.26 9.86
CA VAL A 4 7.28 40.19 9.84
C VAL A 4 8.02 38.87 9.64
N PRO A 5 7.81 37.83 10.48
CA PRO A 5 8.40 36.54 10.22
C PRO A 5 7.81 35.97 8.93
N ALA A 6 8.67 35.41 8.08
CA ALA A 6 8.25 34.73 6.87
C ALA A 6 7.23 33.64 7.23
N GLN A 7 6.04 33.69 6.64
CA GLN A 7 5.16 32.53 6.64
C GLN A 7 5.91 31.40 5.93
N GLY A 8 6.06 30.27 6.64
CA GLY A 8 6.59 29.05 6.06
C GLY A 8 5.74 28.58 4.87
N PRO A 9 6.23 27.61 4.09
CA PRO A 9 5.43 27.02 3.02
C PRO A 9 4.09 26.54 3.58
N ASP A 10 3.03 26.75 2.80
CA ASP A 10 1.64 26.44 3.10
C ASP A 10 1.45 24.95 3.45
N ASP A 11 1.27 24.63 4.74
CA ASP A 11 0.93 23.31 5.33
C ASP A 11 -0.51 22.86 4.94
N SER A 12 -0.89 22.92 3.67
CA SER A 12 -2.30 22.66 3.30
C SER A 12 -2.63 21.17 3.07
N ASP A 13 -1.67 20.25 3.15
CA ASP A 13 -1.94 18.81 3.11
C ASP A 13 -0.99 18.03 4.03
N ASP A 14 -1.41 17.82 5.28
CA ASP A 14 -0.67 17.08 6.34
C ASP A 14 -0.61 15.56 6.10
N GLY A 15 -0.84 15.11 4.86
CA GLY A 15 -0.82 13.71 4.44
C GLY A 15 -1.80 12.80 5.20
N GLN A 16 -2.87 12.35 4.55
CA GLN A 16 -3.80 11.41 5.19
C GLN A 16 -3.20 10.00 5.25
N ILE A 17 -3.27 9.38 6.43
CA ILE A 17 -2.83 8.01 6.67
C ILE A 17 -4.01 7.22 7.22
N VAL A 18 -4.34 6.12 6.55
CA VAL A 18 -5.37 5.17 7.00
C VAL A 18 -4.68 3.95 7.59
N PHE A 19 -4.92 3.67 8.87
CA PHE A 19 -4.58 2.37 9.44
C PHE A 19 -5.71 1.40 9.16
N ALA A 20 -5.35 0.20 8.71
CA ALA A 20 -6.29 -0.85 8.41
C ALA A 20 -5.84 -2.17 9.04
N ASN A 21 -6.82 -3.02 9.32
CA ASN A 21 -6.59 -4.39 9.77
C ASN A 21 -6.71 -5.34 8.59
N ALA A 22 -5.78 -6.30 8.53
CA ALA A 22 -5.82 -7.43 7.61
C ALA A 22 -5.67 -8.72 8.40
N TYR A 23 -6.63 -9.63 8.30
CA TYR A 23 -6.56 -10.94 8.97
C TYR A 23 -7.11 -12.06 8.10
N SER A 24 -6.65 -13.28 8.36
CA SER A 24 -7.16 -14.49 7.73
C SER A 24 -8.04 -15.27 8.70
N ALA A 25 -9.10 -15.90 8.17
CA ALA A 25 -9.86 -16.93 8.86
C ALA A 25 -9.78 -18.23 8.06
N TYR A 26 -9.39 -19.31 8.73
CA TYR A 26 -9.34 -20.65 8.17
C TYR A 26 -10.56 -21.45 8.63
N ASP A 27 -11.34 -21.98 7.69
CA ASP A 27 -12.43 -22.91 8.01
C ASP A 27 -11.90 -24.35 7.99
N PRO A 28 -11.85 -25.05 9.14
CA PRO A 28 -11.34 -26.42 9.21
C PRO A 28 -12.24 -27.46 8.52
N ASN A 29 -13.49 -27.11 8.19
CA ASN A 29 -14.42 -28.04 7.52
C ASN A 29 -14.26 -27.99 6.00
N THR A 30 -14.08 -26.79 5.44
CA THR A 30 -13.89 -26.61 3.98
C THR A 30 -12.42 -26.55 3.59
N HIS A 31 -11.52 -26.37 4.56
CA HIS A 31 -10.09 -26.12 4.38
C HIS A 31 -9.80 -24.82 3.59
N GLU A 32 -10.75 -23.90 3.53
CA GLU A 32 -10.60 -22.63 2.84
C GLU A 32 -10.08 -21.55 3.79
N THR A 33 -9.21 -20.68 3.26
CA THR A 33 -8.75 -19.48 3.97
C THR A 33 -9.39 -18.25 3.33
N THR A 34 -10.11 -17.47 4.12
CA THR A 34 -10.66 -16.17 3.71
C THR A 34 -9.81 -15.06 4.29
N LEU A 35 -9.43 -14.08 3.47
CA LEU A 35 -8.76 -12.87 3.92
C LEU A 35 -9.78 -11.74 4.07
N TYR A 36 -9.64 -10.97 5.14
CA TYR A 36 -10.48 -9.83 5.45
C TYR A 36 -9.62 -8.56 5.51
N TRP A 37 -10.19 -7.47 5.02
CA TRP A 37 -9.61 -6.13 5.06
C TRP A 37 -10.66 -5.17 5.62
N SER A 38 -10.24 -4.29 6.54
CA SER A 38 -11.10 -3.22 7.03
C SER A 38 -10.28 -2.02 7.49
N PRO A 39 -10.58 -0.79 7.04
CA PRO A 39 -10.02 0.42 7.64
C PRO A 39 -10.42 0.52 9.10
N MET A 40 -9.50 0.99 9.95
CA MET A 40 -9.70 1.10 11.40
C MET A 40 -9.83 2.55 11.84
N CYS A 41 -8.91 3.41 11.40
CA CYS A 41 -8.89 4.81 11.76
C CYS A 41 -8.03 5.63 10.79
N ASP A 42 -8.28 6.93 10.81
CA ASP A 42 -7.51 7.93 10.09
C ASP A 42 -6.57 8.65 11.06
N THR A 43 -5.38 8.99 10.58
CA THR A 43 -4.41 9.87 11.24
C THR A 43 -3.74 10.76 10.18
N THR A 44 -2.88 11.67 10.63
CA THR A 44 -2.05 12.51 9.76
C THR A 44 -0.57 12.30 10.03
N LEU A 45 0.28 12.76 9.12
CA LEU A 45 1.72 12.71 9.28
C LEU A 45 2.17 13.54 10.49
N ALA A 46 1.69 14.77 10.69
CA ALA A 46 2.08 15.58 11.85
C ALA A 46 1.69 14.92 13.18
N SER A 47 0.56 14.21 13.23
CA SER A 47 0.17 13.48 14.45
C SER A 47 1.16 12.37 14.80
N LEU A 48 1.74 11.69 13.80
CA LEU A 48 2.80 10.70 14.00
C LEU A 48 4.13 11.38 14.40
N LEU A 49 4.54 12.41 13.64
CA LEU A 49 5.80 13.12 13.84
C LEU A 49 5.90 13.84 15.19
N LYS A 50 4.75 14.17 15.81
CA LYS A 50 4.69 14.70 17.18
C LYS A 50 5.37 13.78 18.21
N TYR A 51 5.32 12.47 18.00
CA TYR A 51 5.81 11.48 18.97
C TYR A 51 7.16 10.88 18.56
N ASN A 52 7.43 10.75 17.26
CA ASN A 52 8.68 10.26 16.72
C ASN A 52 8.94 10.94 15.37
N ASP A 53 10.05 11.66 15.24
CA ASP A 53 10.45 12.34 14.00
C ASP A 53 11.21 11.42 13.02
N ASP A 54 11.59 10.22 13.48
CA ASP A 54 12.23 9.16 12.69
C ASP A 54 11.26 7.98 12.48
N VAL A 55 10.21 8.23 11.71
CA VAL A 55 9.20 7.22 11.30
C VAL A 55 9.45 6.69 9.88
N TRP A 56 10.61 7.02 9.33
CA TRP A 56 10.92 6.77 7.93
C TRP A 56 11.45 5.37 7.73
N THR A 57 11.15 4.80 6.57
CA THR A 57 11.69 3.51 6.17
C THR A 57 12.06 3.53 4.69
N GLN A 58 13.12 2.81 4.34
CA GLN A 58 13.50 2.60 2.95
C GLN A 58 12.74 1.41 2.40
N VAL A 59 12.25 1.52 1.18
CA VAL A 59 11.61 0.41 0.44
C VAL A 59 12.44 0.10 -0.80
N ASP A 60 12.51 -1.17 -1.20
CA ASP A 60 13.20 -1.54 -2.43
C ASP A 60 12.21 -1.76 -3.57
N ILE A 61 12.32 -0.90 -4.58
CA ILE A 61 11.57 -1.02 -5.83
C ILE A 61 12.41 -1.84 -6.80
N PHE A 62 12.16 -3.14 -6.85
CA PHE A 62 13.00 -4.07 -7.60
C PHE A 62 12.33 -4.64 -8.86
N ARG A 63 11.14 -4.14 -9.25
CA ARG A 63 10.39 -4.59 -10.45
C ARG A 63 10.12 -3.44 -11.42
N HIS A 64 9.74 -3.81 -12.65
CA HIS A 64 9.45 -2.86 -13.71
C HIS A 64 8.19 -2.06 -13.35
N PRO A 65 8.32 -0.74 -13.12
CA PRO A 65 7.16 0.11 -12.97
C PRO A 65 6.36 0.16 -14.28
N PHE A 66 5.11 0.56 -14.19
CA PHE A 66 4.30 0.84 -15.37
C PHE A 66 3.53 2.15 -15.21
N GLU A 67 3.16 2.74 -16.33
CA GLU A 67 2.42 3.99 -16.35
C GLU A 67 0.92 3.73 -16.59
N PHE A 68 0.08 4.54 -15.95
CA PHE A 68 -1.36 4.54 -16.14
C PHE A 68 -1.89 5.96 -15.95
N GLU A 69 -2.54 6.53 -16.97
CA GLU A 69 -3.17 7.86 -16.92
C GLU A 69 -2.25 8.98 -16.38
N GLY A 70 -0.98 8.98 -16.77
CA GLY A 70 -0.01 9.98 -16.33
C GLY A 70 0.53 9.77 -14.91
N GLN A 71 0.19 8.66 -14.26
CA GLN A 71 0.78 8.20 -13.01
C GLN A 71 1.73 7.04 -13.28
N LYS A 72 2.72 6.85 -12.41
CA LYS A 72 3.64 5.71 -12.42
C LYS A 72 3.38 4.83 -11.20
N ILE A 73 3.13 3.55 -11.44
CA ILE A 73 2.93 2.55 -10.39
C ILE A 73 4.27 1.85 -10.13
N VAL A 74 4.70 1.88 -8.87
CA VAL A 74 5.92 1.23 -8.36
C VAL A 74 5.55 0.21 -7.29
N PHE A 75 6.30 -0.88 -7.19
CA PHE A 75 6.02 -1.95 -6.23
C PHE A 75 7.27 -2.80 -5.94
N GLY A 76 7.25 -3.46 -4.78
CA GLY A 76 8.38 -4.24 -4.28
C GLY A 76 8.14 -4.73 -2.86
N ASP A 77 9.20 -4.71 -2.03
CA ASP A 77 9.12 -5.02 -0.61
C ASP A 77 8.91 -3.76 0.24
N GLY A 78 8.38 -3.98 1.44
CA GLY A 78 8.37 -2.95 2.47
C GLY A 78 9.68 -2.92 3.26
N GLY A 79 9.69 -2.08 4.29
CA GLY A 79 10.91 -1.70 5.00
C GLY A 79 11.71 -2.81 5.69
N MET A 80 11.10 -3.96 5.96
CA MET A 80 11.75 -5.08 6.62
C MET A 80 12.00 -6.26 5.67
N GLY A 81 11.67 -6.12 4.38
CA GLY A 81 11.89 -7.12 3.33
C GLY A 81 10.85 -8.25 3.28
N ASN A 82 9.86 -8.26 4.18
CA ASN A 82 8.80 -9.29 4.21
C ASN A 82 7.39 -8.72 4.01
N GLU A 83 7.23 -7.41 3.92
CA GLU A 83 5.98 -6.76 3.55
C GLU A 83 5.90 -6.54 2.04
N GLY A 84 4.68 -6.47 1.52
CA GLY A 84 4.43 -5.96 0.17
C GLY A 84 4.32 -4.45 0.17
N TYR A 85 4.97 -3.81 -0.79
CA TYR A 85 4.86 -2.38 -1.05
C TYR A 85 4.31 -2.12 -2.45
N ILE A 86 3.40 -1.16 -2.54
CA ILE A 86 2.92 -0.62 -3.82
C ILE A 86 2.55 0.85 -3.65
N ALA A 87 2.85 1.67 -4.65
CA ALA A 87 2.55 3.09 -4.62
C ALA A 87 2.24 3.63 -6.02
N SER A 88 1.47 4.73 -6.05
CA SER A 88 1.37 5.62 -7.19
C SER A 88 2.22 6.85 -6.94
N VAL A 89 3.03 7.20 -7.94
CA VAL A 89 3.83 8.42 -7.96
C VAL A 89 3.60 9.20 -9.25
N THR A 90 3.87 10.50 -9.23
CA THR A 90 3.93 11.32 -10.44
C THR A 90 5.09 10.86 -11.33
N PRO A 91 5.15 11.28 -12.62
CA PRO A 91 6.31 11.02 -13.47
C PRO A 91 7.62 11.52 -12.85
N GLU A 92 7.56 12.61 -12.09
CA GLU A 92 8.64 13.25 -11.34
C GLU A 92 9.02 12.52 -10.03
N ASN A 93 8.27 11.48 -9.65
CA ASN A 93 8.40 10.68 -8.41
C ASN A 93 7.82 11.30 -7.14
N ASP A 94 6.93 12.28 -7.24
CA ASP A 94 6.17 12.75 -6.08
C ASP A 94 5.10 11.72 -5.70
N LEU A 95 4.91 11.48 -4.40
CA LEU A 95 3.98 10.46 -3.91
C LEU A 95 2.52 10.92 -4.03
N ASN A 96 1.70 10.14 -4.74
CA ASN A 96 0.24 10.32 -4.72
C ASN A 96 -0.39 9.52 -3.56
N TRP A 97 -0.02 8.25 -3.45
CA TRP A 97 -0.41 7.35 -2.36
C TRP A 97 0.52 6.14 -2.31
N SER A 98 0.63 5.51 -1.14
CA SER A 98 1.33 4.24 -0.94
C SER A 98 0.55 3.29 -0.04
N LEU A 99 0.82 2.00 -0.19
CA LEU A 99 0.20 0.93 0.59
C LEU A 99 1.28 -0.05 1.04
N PHE A 100 1.21 -0.44 2.32
CA PHE A 100 2.00 -1.50 2.92
C PHE A 100 1.11 -2.66 3.32
N PHE A 101 1.49 -3.87 2.93
CA PHE A 101 0.80 -5.10 3.26
C PHE A 101 1.72 -6.01 4.08
N THR A 102 1.45 -6.15 5.37
CA THR A 102 2.27 -6.98 6.27
C THR A 102 2.14 -8.49 6.02
N ASN A 103 1.11 -8.91 5.29
CA ASN A 103 0.76 -10.33 5.13
C ASN A 103 0.91 -10.83 3.68
N SER A 104 1.44 -10.02 2.77
CA SER A 104 1.48 -10.36 1.34
C SER A 104 2.78 -11.04 0.89
N ASN A 105 3.87 -10.88 1.67
CA ASN A 105 5.24 -10.91 1.14
C ASN A 105 5.43 -9.85 0.03
N PRO A 106 6.64 -9.64 -0.51
CA PRO A 106 6.84 -8.57 -1.47
C PRO A 106 5.90 -8.67 -2.68
N ILE A 107 5.49 -7.51 -3.22
CA ILE A 107 4.64 -7.47 -4.41
C ILE A 107 5.49 -7.79 -5.63
N MET A 108 5.16 -8.90 -6.29
CA MET A 108 5.95 -9.45 -7.38
C MET A 108 5.46 -9.01 -8.75
N ARG A 109 4.16 -8.71 -8.85
CA ARG A 109 3.50 -8.29 -10.08
C ARG A 109 2.35 -7.36 -9.74
N ALA A 110 2.13 -6.37 -10.59
CA ALA A 110 0.91 -5.59 -10.55
C ALA A 110 0.43 -5.30 -11.98
N GLU A 111 -0.88 -5.18 -12.15
CA GLU A 111 -1.50 -4.86 -13.44
C GLU A 111 -2.78 -4.07 -13.24
N MET A 112 -3.09 -3.20 -14.19
CA MET A 112 -4.35 -2.46 -14.21
C MET A 112 -5.44 -3.23 -14.95
N GLN A 113 -6.62 -3.29 -14.35
CA GLN A 113 -7.86 -3.72 -15.00
C GLN A 113 -8.89 -2.59 -14.86
N ASN A 114 -9.10 -1.83 -15.93
CA ASN A 114 -9.87 -0.59 -15.90
C ASN A 114 -9.29 0.40 -14.87
N ARG A 115 -10.00 0.66 -13.77
CA ARG A 115 -9.57 1.51 -12.65
C ARG A 115 -9.29 0.71 -11.37
N THR A 116 -9.09 -0.60 -11.50
CA THR A 116 -8.72 -1.47 -10.39
C THR A 116 -7.31 -1.97 -10.60
N LEU A 117 -6.45 -1.70 -9.63
CA LEU A 117 -5.10 -2.20 -9.58
C LEU A 117 -5.10 -3.58 -8.92
N LEU A 118 -4.63 -4.60 -9.64
CA LEU A 118 -4.40 -5.92 -9.08
C LEU A 118 -2.93 -6.05 -8.71
N ALA A 119 -2.66 -6.25 -7.43
CA ALA A 119 -1.32 -6.49 -6.90
C ALA A 119 -1.20 -7.94 -6.43
N TYR A 120 -0.11 -8.60 -6.83
CA TYR A 120 0.13 -10.01 -6.57
C TYR A 120 1.38 -10.15 -5.71
N GLY A 121 1.22 -10.67 -4.49
CA GLY A 121 2.33 -11.01 -3.61
C GLY A 121 2.96 -12.36 -3.97
N GLU A 122 4.11 -12.65 -3.38
CA GLU A 122 4.87 -13.88 -3.65
C GLU A 122 4.11 -15.17 -3.30
N THR A 123 3.33 -15.17 -2.22
CA THR A 123 2.73 -16.40 -1.68
C THR A 123 1.30 -16.67 -2.17
N GLY A 124 0.87 -16.05 -3.27
CA GLY A 124 -0.50 -16.18 -3.78
C GLY A 124 -1.48 -15.14 -3.23
N PHE A 125 -0.99 -14.16 -2.47
CA PHE A 125 -1.75 -12.98 -2.08
C PHE A 125 -2.16 -12.17 -3.31
N ILE A 126 -3.43 -11.73 -3.35
CA ILE A 126 -3.95 -10.85 -4.39
C ILE A 126 -4.74 -9.73 -3.72
N ALA A 127 -4.29 -8.48 -3.89
CA ALA A 127 -5.05 -7.29 -3.55
C ALA A 127 -5.68 -6.68 -4.81
N ARG A 128 -6.96 -6.29 -4.71
CA ARG A 128 -7.64 -5.45 -5.70
C ARG A 128 -7.86 -4.10 -5.04
N ILE A 129 -7.21 -3.09 -5.60
CA ILE A 129 -7.14 -1.73 -5.04
C ILE A 129 -7.88 -0.80 -5.99
N ASN A 130 -8.82 -0.03 -5.47
CA ASN A 130 -9.47 1.05 -6.21
C ASN A 130 -8.53 2.26 -6.27
N ILE A 131 -8.07 2.67 -7.45
CA ILE A 131 -7.10 3.77 -7.55
C ILE A 131 -7.69 5.15 -7.22
N ASP A 132 -9.02 5.29 -7.30
CA ASP A 132 -9.74 6.53 -6.94
C ASP A 132 -9.94 6.65 -5.43
N ASN A 133 -9.88 5.52 -4.72
CA ASN A 133 -9.94 5.44 -3.27
C ASN A 133 -9.05 4.30 -2.78
N PRO A 134 -7.73 4.52 -2.61
CA PRO A 134 -6.77 3.46 -2.31
C PRO A 134 -7.03 2.69 -1.00
N ALA A 135 -7.89 3.20 -0.10
CA ALA A 135 -8.31 2.50 1.11
C ALA A 135 -9.43 1.45 0.85
N ASP A 136 -10.13 1.56 -0.28
CA ASP A 136 -11.09 0.57 -0.78
C ASP A 136 -10.33 -0.59 -1.44
N ILE A 137 -10.04 -1.59 -0.61
CA ILE A 137 -9.24 -2.76 -0.97
C ILE A 137 -10.05 -4.03 -0.68
N SER A 138 -9.97 -4.98 -1.61
CA SER A 138 -10.33 -6.37 -1.35
C SER A 138 -9.11 -7.26 -1.48
N VAL A 139 -8.97 -8.21 -0.57
CA VAL A 139 -7.84 -9.14 -0.54
C VAL A 139 -8.36 -10.57 -0.69
N THR A 140 -7.61 -11.37 -1.45
CA THR A 140 -7.89 -12.80 -1.64
C THR A 140 -6.58 -13.56 -1.68
N HIS A 141 -6.65 -14.87 -1.51
CA HIS A 141 -5.51 -15.75 -1.69
C HIS A 141 -5.84 -16.70 -2.83
N ALA A 142 -4.96 -16.81 -3.82
CA ALA A 142 -5.08 -17.88 -4.80
C ALA A 142 -4.93 -19.20 -4.05
N ASN A 143 -5.96 -20.06 -4.12
CA ASN A 143 -5.84 -21.42 -3.64
C ASN A 143 -4.74 -22.09 -4.45
N SER A 144 -3.62 -22.44 -3.81
CA SER A 144 -2.75 -23.48 -4.33
C SER A 144 -3.60 -24.75 -4.36
N GLY A 145 -4.13 -25.09 -5.53
CA GLY A 145 -4.59 -26.45 -5.78
C GLY A 145 -3.46 -27.41 -5.41
N PRO A 146 -3.75 -28.64 -4.97
CA PRO A 146 -2.70 -29.59 -4.60
C PRO A 146 -1.75 -29.68 -5.78
N ALA A 147 -0.46 -29.41 -5.52
CA ALA A 147 0.60 -29.66 -6.48
C ALA A 147 0.38 -31.09 -7.00
N GLY A 148 0.20 -31.20 -8.32
CA GLY A 148 -0.11 -32.46 -8.97
C GLY A 148 0.82 -33.56 -8.49
N VAL A 149 0.21 -34.69 -8.14
CA VAL A 149 0.84 -35.98 -7.88
C VAL A 149 1.76 -36.39 -9.02
#